data_AF-A0A380ELD0-F1
#
_entry.id   AF-A0A380ELD0-F1
#
_cell.length_a   1.000
_cell.length_b   1.000
_cell.length_c   1.000
_cell.angle_alpha   90.00
_cell.angle_beta   90.00
_cell.angle_gamma   90.00
#
_symmetry.space_group_name_H-M   'P 1'
#
loop_
_entity.id
_entity.type
_entity.pdbx_description
1 polymer ?
#
loop_
_entity_poly.entity_id
_entity_poly.type
_entity_poly.pdbx_seq_one_letter_code
_entity_poly.pdbx_strand_id
1 'polypeptide(L)'
;MQSMVKVIDDYHIPIITNTSTRDNPVAQASNIVLTYGKTDENEMHMGATTSLFAQMFTIDILYYRYVALNYHASLDFITQSKMAFR
;
A
#
# COMPACT_ATOMS: atom_id res chain seq x y z
N MET A 1 -3.85 -15.30 9.78
CA MET A 1 -2.73 -14.74 8.99
C MET A 1 -2.04 -15.81 8.14
N GLN A 2 -1.72 -16.99 8.70
CA GLN A 2 -1.13 -18.11 7.93
C GLN A 2 -1.98 -18.60 6.75
N SER A 3 -3.32 -18.55 6.85
CA SER A 3 -4.21 -18.96 5.77
C SER A 3 -4.07 -18.09 4.51
N MET A 4 -3.77 -16.79 4.66
CA MET A 4 -3.64 -15.87 3.54
C MET A 4 -2.28 -16.04 2.85
N VAL A 5 -1.21 -16.21 3.63
CA VAL A 5 0.13 -16.50 3.11
C VAL A 5 0.14 -17.82 2.33
N LYS A 6 -0.53 -18.85 2.85
CA LYS A 6 -0.66 -20.16 2.18
C LYS A 6 -1.36 -20.06 0.82
N VAL A 7 -2.49 -19.33 0.76
CA VAL A 7 -3.18 -19.11 -0.51
C VAL A 7 -2.28 -18.40 -1.50
N ILE A 8 -1.51 -17.41 -1.07
CA ILE A 8 -0.67 -16.68 -2.00
C ILE A 8 0.48 -17.55 -2.53
N ASP A 9 1.07 -18.38 -1.67
CA ASP A 9 2.09 -19.36 -2.06
C ASP A 9 1.53 -20.36 -3.10
N ASP A 10 0.35 -20.92 -2.83
CA ASP A 10 -0.31 -21.89 -3.71
C ASP A 10 -0.61 -21.30 -5.11
N TYR A 11 -1.03 -20.02 -5.18
CA TYR A 11 -1.46 -19.37 -6.43
C TYR A 11 -0.41 -18.46 -7.07
N HIS A 12 0.81 -18.37 -6.52
CA HIS A 12 1.91 -17.54 -7.05
C HIS A 12 1.51 -16.07 -7.29
N ILE A 13 0.67 -15.52 -6.42
CA ILE A 13 0.16 -14.15 -6.56
C ILE A 13 1.24 -13.17 -6.07
N PRO A 14 1.63 -12.15 -6.86
CA PRO A 14 2.60 -11.16 -6.40
C PRO A 14 2.03 -10.35 -5.23
N ILE A 15 2.74 -10.33 -4.10
CA ILE A 15 2.38 -9.54 -2.91
C ILE A 15 3.27 -8.32 -2.79
N ILE A 16 2.63 -7.18 -2.53
CA ILE A 16 3.27 -5.97 -2.03
C ILE A 16 2.75 -5.70 -0.63
N THR A 17 3.63 -5.69 0.37
CA THR A 17 3.26 -5.39 1.76
C THR A 17 3.72 -3.99 2.15
N ASN A 18 2.82 -3.20 2.74
CA ASN A 18 3.10 -1.90 3.33
C ASN A 18 3.08 -2.02 4.87
N THR A 19 4.21 -1.83 5.54
CA THR A 19 4.37 -2.15 6.97
C THR A 19 5.40 -1.27 7.66
N SER A 20 5.27 -1.05 8.97
CA SER A 20 6.31 -0.37 9.77
C SER A 20 7.51 -1.25 10.07
N THR A 21 7.38 -2.57 9.90
CA THR A 21 8.45 -3.54 10.18
C THR A 21 8.44 -4.71 9.20
N ARG A 22 9.63 -5.18 8.82
CA ARG A 22 9.82 -6.38 8.00
C ARG A 22 9.69 -7.67 8.81
N ASP A 23 9.69 -7.58 10.13
CA ASP A 23 9.66 -8.73 11.01
C ASP A 23 8.21 -9.20 11.25
N ASN A 24 7.57 -9.67 10.18
CA ASN A 24 6.29 -10.37 10.27
C ASN A 24 6.12 -11.36 9.10
N PRO A 25 5.30 -12.43 9.29
CA PRO A 25 5.17 -13.51 8.29
C PRO A 25 4.67 -13.04 6.93
N VAL A 26 3.85 -11.99 6.87
CA VAL A 26 3.29 -11.47 5.61
C VAL A 26 4.36 -10.72 4.83
N ALA A 27 5.14 -9.87 5.50
CA ALA A 27 6.25 -9.15 4.89
C ALA A 27 7.36 -10.11 4.40
N GLN A 28 7.65 -11.15 5.16
CA GLN A 28 8.64 -12.17 4.77
C GLN A 28 8.20 -12.98 3.55
N ALA A 29 6.89 -13.22 3.39
CA ALA A 29 6.33 -13.91 2.24
C ALA A 29 6.09 -12.99 1.02
N SER A 30 6.36 -11.68 1.12
CA SER A 30 6.04 -10.72 0.07
C SER A 30 7.16 -10.53 -0.94
N ASN A 31 6.79 -10.30 -2.21
CA ASN A 31 7.75 -9.99 -3.27
C ASN A 31 8.35 -8.59 -3.12
N ILE A 32 7.55 -7.63 -2.65
CA ILE A 32 7.97 -6.26 -2.39
C ILE A 32 7.49 -5.86 -1.00
N VAL A 33 8.38 -5.28 -0.20
CA VAL A 33 8.04 -4.73 1.12
C VAL A 33 8.35 -3.25 1.15
N LEU A 34 7.30 -2.44 1.28
CA LEU A 34 7.35 -1.01 1.47
C LEU A 34 7.33 -0.72 2.97
N THR A 35 8.42 -0.16 3.48
CA THR A 35 8.57 0.17 4.90
C THR A 35 8.47 1.66 5.15
N TYR A 36 7.56 2.07 6.02
CA TYR A 36 7.51 3.44 6.53
C TYR A 36 8.19 3.54 7.90
N GLY A 37 8.84 4.66 8.17
CA GLY A 37 9.52 4.89 9.45
C GLY A 37 8.52 5.05 10.59
N LYS A 38 8.83 4.43 11.74
CA LYS A 38 8.23 4.83 13.02
C LYS A 38 8.98 6.06 13.52
N THR A 39 8.29 7.18 13.73
CA THR A 39 8.83 8.30 14.49
C THR A 39 8.77 7.94 15.97
N ASP A 40 9.85 8.17 16.72
CA ASP A 40 10.00 7.88 18.17
C ASP A 40 9.05 8.69 19.08
N GLU A 41 8.03 9.34 18.52
CA GLU A 41 7.17 10.28 19.24
C GLU A 41 6.05 9.55 19.98
N ASN A 42 6.25 9.38 21.30
CA ASN A 42 5.23 9.14 22.33
C ASN A 42 4.06 8.24 21.89
N GLU A 43 4.34 6.94 21.87
CA GLU A 43 3.56 5.85 21.27
C GLU A 43 2.10 5.68 21.76
N MET A 44 1.64 6.33 22.82
CA MET A 44 0.42 5.87 23.49
C MET A 44 -0.91 6.37 22.89
N HIS A 45 -0.92 7.48 22.13
CA HIS A 45 -2.18 8.05 21.62
C HIS A 45 -2.21 8.46 20.14
N MET A 46 -1.07 8.65 19.47
CA MET A 46 -1.00 9.09 18.06
C MET A 46 -0.40 8.07 17.10
N GLY A 47 0.20 6.98 17.60
CA GLY A 47 0.90 5.99 16.78
C GLY A 47 0.02 5.34 15.70
N ALA A 48 -1.25 5.07 16.00
CA ALA A 48 -2.20 4.51 15.04
C ALA A 48 -2.49 5.49 13.89
N THR A 49 -2.79 6.76 14.20
CA THR A 49 -3.09 7.79 13.19
C THR A 49 -1.89 8.10 12.33
N THR A 50 -0.69 8.23 12.93
CA THR A 50 0.56 8.45 12.19
C THR A 50 0.90 7.25 11.30
N SER A 51 0.70 6.02 11.79
CA SER A 51 0.94 4.81 10.99
C SER A 51 -0.02 4.68 9.82
N LEU A 52 -1.30 5.04 10.00
CA LEU A 52 -2.30 5.02 8.93
C LEU A 52 -2.01 6.11 7.90
N PHE A 53 -1.64 7.31 8.36
CA PHE A 53 -1.24 8.41 7.49
C PHE A 53 -0.03 8.04 6.63
N ALA A 54 1.02 7.47 7.24
CA ALA A 54 2.20 7.01 6.50
C ALA A 54 1.86 5.91 5.48
N GLN A 55 0.92 5.02 5.82
CA GLN A 55 0.41 4.01 4.90
C GLN A 55 -0.32 4.66 3.72
N MET A 56 -1.25 5.58 3.96
CA MET A 56 -1.99 6.27 2.90
C MET A 56 -1.06 7.12 2.03
N PHE A 57 -0.12 7.84 2.63
CA PHE A 57 0.87 8.63 1.90
C PHE A 57 1.74 7.77 0.97
N THR A 58 2.09 6.56 1.41
CA THR A 58 2.79 5.58 0.55
C THR A 58 1.94 5.20 -0.66
N ILE A 59 0.63 5.00 -0.48
CA ILE A 59 -0.29 4.72 -1.58
C ILE A 59 -0.39 5.91 -2.54
N ASP A 60 -0.47 7.13 -2.04
CA ASP A 60 -0.53 8.34 -2.87
C ASP A 60 0.71 8.46 -3.77
N ILE A 61 1.91 8.20 -3.23
CA ILE A 61 3.15 8.23 -4.02
C ILE A 61 3.09 7.21 -5.16
N LEU A 62 2.65 5.97 -4.87
CA LEU A 62 2.53 4.93 -5.89
C LEU A 62 1.51 5.33 -6.96
N TYR A 63 0.38 5.88 -6.55
CA TYR A 63 -0.66 6.36 -7.44
C TYR A 63 -0.17 7.47 -8.36
N TYR A 64 0.44 8.53 -7.81
CA TYR A 64 0.95 9.63 -8.63
C TYR A 64 2.08 9.19 -9.54
N ARG A 65 2.94 8.27 -9.10
CA ARG A 65 3.98 7.70 -9.97
C ARG A 65 3.37 6.91 -11.12
N TYR A 66 2.34 6.11 -10.86
CA TYR A 66 1.61 5.40 -11.90
C TYR A 66 0.97 6.36 -12.91
N VAL A 67 0.27 7.40 -12.42
CA VAL A 67 -0.37 8.41 -13.26
C VAL A 67 0.66 9.14 -14.12
N ALA A 68 1.80 9.54 -13.55
CA ALA A 68 2.86 10.21 -14.29
C ALA A 68 3.44 9.33 -15.42
N LEU A 69 3.55 8.02 -15.20
CA LEU A 69 4.01 7.06 -16.21
C LEU A 69 2.93 6.72 -17.25
N ASN A 70 1.65 6.82 -16.90
CA ASN A 70 0.51 6.39 -17.72
C ASN A 70 -0.47 7.55 -17.97
N TYR A 71 0.06 8.74 -18.23
CA TYR A 71 -0.69 10.00 -18.19
C TYR A 71 -1.97 9.99 -19.04
N HIS A 72 -1.89 9.51 -20.29
CA HIS A 72 -3.02 9.49 -21.22
C HIS A 72 -4.13 8.53 -20.76
N ALA A 73 -3.78 7.28 -20.42
CA ALA A 73 -4.74 6.29 -19.92
C ALA A 73 -5.37 6.69 -18.57
N SER A 74 -4.62 7.40 -17.72
CA SER A 74 -5.12 7.86 -16.42
C SER A 74 -6.14 8.99 -16.55
N LEU A 75 -5.95 9.92 -17.51
CA LEU A 75 -6.89 10.99 -17.77
C LEU A 75 -8.25 10.46 -18.25
N ASP A 76 -8.25 9.45 -19.12
CA ASP A 76 -9.48 8.82 -19.61
C ASP A 76 -10.26 8.16 -18.47
N PHE A 77 -9.56 7.45 -17.57
CA PHE A 77 -10.19 6.79 -16.43
C PHE A 77 -10.76 7.78 -15.40
N ILE A 78 -10.03 8.85 -15.09
CA ILE A 78 -10.51 9.91 -14.19
C ILE A 78 -11.74 10.60 -14.79
N THR A 79 -11.74 10.84 -16.10
CA THR A 79 -12.85 11.47 -16.82
C THR A 79 -14.08 10.56 -16.82
N GLN A 80 -13.92 9.27 -17.10
CA GLN A 80 -15.01 8.29 -17.03
C GLN A 80 -15.55 8.11 -15.60
N SER A 81 -14.69 8.05 -14.60
CA SER A 81 -15.09 7.94 -13.19
C SER A 81 -15.96 9.13 -12.78
N LYS A 82 -15.61 10.36 -13.21
CA LYS A 82 -16.43 11.55 -12.98
C LYS A 82 -17.79 11.51 -13.68
N MET A 83 -17.89 10.87 -14.84
CA MET A 83 -19.16 10.70 -15.55
C MET A 83 -20.04 9.63 -14.91
N ALA A 84 -19.47 8.60 -14.29
CA ALA A 84 -20.21 7.53 -13.60
C ALA A 84 -20.89 7.98 -12.29
N PHE A 85 -20.46 9.11 -11.71
CA PHE A 85 -21.08 9.74 -10.54
C PHE A 85 -22.08 10.86 -10.91
N ARG A 86 -22.50 10.96 -12.17
CA ARG A 86 -23.61 11.79 -12.64
C ARG A 86 -24.78 10.93 -13.07
#